data_AF-A0A947HJ16-F1
#
_entry.id   AF-A0A947HJ16-F1
#
_cell.length_a   1.000
_cell.length_b   1.000
_cell.length_c   1.000
_cell.angle_alpha   90.00
_cell.angle_beta   90.00
_cell.angle_gamma   90.00
#
_symmetry.space_group_name_H-M   'P 1'
#
loop_
_entity.id
_entity.type
_entity.pdbx_description
1 polymer ?
#
loop_
_entity_poly.entity_id
_entity_poly.type
_entity_poly.pdbx_seq_one_letter_code
_entity_poly.pdbx_strand_id
1 'polypeptide(L)' 'MRCPFCGCQDDRVVDSRGVRDGAVIRRRRVCEKCDRRFTTYESIEESTPIIVKKDGR' A
#
# COMPACT_ATOMS: atom_id res chain seq x y z
N MET A 1 6.65 5.85 0.48
CA MET A 1 5.96 5.85 -0.83
C MET A 1 6.52 7.01 -1.63
N ARG A 2 6.72 6.85 -2.95
CA ARG A 2 7.28 7.94 -3.74
C ARG A 2 6.24 9.06 -3.89
N CYS A 3 6.56 10.26 -3.41
CA CYS A 3 5.67 11.41 -3.54
C CYS A 3 5.47 11.75 -5.03
N PRO A 4 4.21 11.86 -5.50
CA PRO A 4 3.93 12.15 -6.91
C PRO A 4 4.31 13.58 -7.33
N PHE A 5 4.60 14.47 -6.37
CA PHE A 5 4.89 15.88 -6.66
C PHE A 5 6.38 16.18 -6.76
N CYS A 6 7.19 15.65 -5.83
CA CYS A 6 8.63 15.95 -5.76
C CYS A 6 9.51 14.71 -5.86
N GLY A 7 8.93 13.50 -5.90
CA GLY A 7 9.68 12.26 -6.00
C GLY A 7 10.41 11.82 -4.72
N CYS A 8 10.22 12.52 -3.58
CA CYS A 8 10.72 12.14 -2.25
C CYS A 8 10.22 10.73 -1.87
N GLN A 9 10.98 9.97 -1.08
CA GLN A 9 10.49 8.72 -0.46
C GLN A 9 9.96 8.94 0.97
N ASP A 10 10.33 10.07 1.58
CA ASP A 10 9.94 10.46 2.93
C ASP A 10 8.52 11.03 2.96
N ASP A 11 7.60 10.24 3.50
CA ASP A 11 6.23 10.63 3.75
C ASP A 11 5.75 10.16 5.11
N ARG A 12 4.80 10.91 5.68
CA ARG A 12 4.15 10.62 6.94
C ARG A 12 2.70 10.24 6.72
N VAL A 13 2.26 9.14 7.35
CA VAL A 13 0.86 8.72 7.35
C VAL A 13 0.08 9.56 8.36
N VAL A 14 -1.02 10.19 7.90
CA VAL A 14 -1.87 11.07 8.72
C VAL A 14 -3.18 10.38 9.10
N ASP A 15 -3.79 9.67 8.14
CA ASP A 15 -5.08 9.00 8.34
C ASP A 15 -5.10 7.68 7.59
N SER A 16 -5.66 6.63 8.19
CA SER A 16 -5.79 5.31 7.60
C SER A 16 -7.22 4.82 7.78
N ARG A 17 -7.89 4.46 6.69
CA ARG A 17 -9.26 3.93 6.71
C ARG A 17 -9.35 2.65 5.89
N GLY A 18 -10.02 1.63 6.42
CA GLY A 18 -10.39 0.44 5.67
C GLY A 18 -11.56 0.72 4.73
N VAL A 19 -11.53 0.10 3.56
CA VAL A 19 -12.56 0.15 2.51
C VAL A 19 -12.79 -1.30 2.03
N ARG A 20 -14.00 -1.62 1.54
CA ARG A 20 -14.40 -2.98 1.10
C ARG A 20 -14.15 -4.04 2.19
N ASP A 21 -14.76 -3.85 3.35
CA ASP A 21 -14.69 -4.83 4.46
C ASP A 21 -13.26 -5.16 4.93
N GLY A 22 -12.33 -4.21 4.78
CA GLY A 22 -10.93 -4.39 5.18
C GLY A 22 -10.02 -4.96 4.09
N ALA A 23 -10.55 -5.31 2.91
CA ALA A 23 -9.74 -5.80 1.78
C ALA A 23 -8.81 -4.72 1.19
N VAL A 24 -9.16 -3.44 1.34
CA VAL A 24 -8.37 -2.31 0.84
C VAL A 24 -8.19 -1.26 1.93
N ILE A 25 -6.95 -0.85 2.17
CA ILE A 25 -6.61 0.22 3.12
C ILE A 25 -6.31 1.49 2.32
N ARG A 26 -7.09 2.53 2.57
CA ARG A 26 -6.82 3.87 2.05
C ARG A 26 -6.03 4.66 3.08
N ARG A 27 -4.80 5.07 2.74
CA ARG A 27 -3.94 5.91 3.60
C ARG A 27 -3.77 7.31 3.02
N ARG A 28 -3.98 8.34 3.83
CA ARG A 28 -3.66 9.74 3.51
C ARG A 28 -2.26 10.04 4.04
N ARG A 29 -1.35 10.40 3.14
CA ARG A 29 0.07 10.67 3.41
C ARG A 29 0.40 12.14 3.15
N VAL A 30 1.41 12.67 3.83
CA VAL A 30 2.02 14.01 3.61
C VAL A 30 3.50 13.79 3.29
N CYS A 31 4.02 14.34 2.19
CA CYS A 31 5.49 14.33 1.96
C CYS A 31 6.16 15.34 2.88
N GLU A 32 7.24 14.94 3.55
CA GLU A 32 7.96 15.80 4.49
C GLU A 32 8.86 16.85 3.80
N LYS A 33 9.08 16.73 2.48
CA LYS A 33 9.86 17.70 1.69
C LYS A 33 9.03 18.83 1.07
N CYS A 34 7.78 18.57 0.70
CA CYS A 34 6.95 19.54 -0.02
C CYS A 34 5.60 19.83 0.65
N ASP A 35 5.35 19.22 1.82
CA ASP A 35 4.14 19.33 2.64
C ASP A 35 2.81 19.02 1.90
N ARG A 36 2.89 18.44 0.71
CA ARG A 36 1.73 18.07 -0.08
C ARG A 36 1.12 16.76 0.39
N ARG A 37 -0.21 16.72 0.39
CA ARG A 37 -1.02 15.56 0.78
C ARG A 37 -1.35 14.71 -0.45
N PHE A 38 -1.25 13.39 -0.31
CA PHE A 38 -1.67 12.42 -1.33
C PHE A 38 -2.32 11.19 -0.68
N THR A 39 -3.04 10.41 -1.48
CA THR A 39 -3.74 9.20 -1.00
C THR A 39 -3.14 7.97 -1.67
N THR A 40 -2.89 6.93 -0.89
CA THR A 40 -2.47 5.61 -1.40
C THR A 40 -3.53 4.57 -1.06
N TYR A 41 -3.69 3.60 -1.95
CA TYR A 41 -4.55 2.44 -1.75
C TYR A 41 -3.63 1.22 -1.64
N GLU A 42 -3.69 0.53 -0.52
CA GLU A 42 -2.95 -0.69 -0.25
C GLU A 42 -3.98 -1.82 -0.21
N SER A 43 -3.87 -2.82 -1.08
CA SER A 43 -4.72 -4.00 -1.10
C SER A 43 -3.91 -5.22 -0.68
N ILE A 44 -4.54 -6.15 0.02
CA ILE A 44 -3.92 -7.44 0.33
C ILE A 44 -3.89 -8.25 -0.97
N GLU A 45 -2.69 -8.62 -1.43
CA GLU A 45 -2.52 -9.55 -2.53
C GLU A 45 -2.54 -10.97 -1.94
N GLU A 46 -3.62 -11.72 -2.18
CA GLU A 46 -3.71 -13.11 -1.75
C GLU A 46 -3.02 -14.00 -2.78
N SER A 47 -1.71 -14.21 -2.62
CA SER A 47 -0.99 -15.19 -3.42
C SER A 47 -1.27 -16.59 -2.89
N THR A 48 -1.98 -17.42 -3.64
CA THR A 48 -2.13 -18.83 -3.32
C THR A 48 -0.80 -19.56 -3.62
N PRO A 49 -0.23 -20.31 -2.66
CA PRO A 49 0.99 -21.05 -2.92
C PRO A 49 0.72 -22.15 -3.95
N ILE A 50 1.57 -22.22 -4.96
CA ILE A 50 1.56 -23.34 -5.91
C ILE A 50 2.22 -24.54 -5.22
N ILE A 51 1.41 -25.55 -4.87
CA ILE A 51 1.92 -26.79 -4.31
C ILE A 51 2.45 -27.65 -5.44
N VAL A 52 3.78 -27.70 -5.57
CA VAL A 52 4.45 -28.69 -6.42
C VAL A 52 4.80 -29.89 -5.55
N LYS A 53 4.02 -30.96 -5.65
CA LYS A 53 4.38 -32.22 -4.99
C LYS A 53 5.62 -32.80 -5.68
N LYS A 54 6.64 -33.15 -4.89
CA LYS A 54 7.91 -33.71 -5.37
C LYS A 54 7.74 -35.12 -5.94
N ASP A 55 6.69 -35.79 -5.51
CA ASP A 55 6.27 -37.10 -5.96
C ASP A 55 4.95 -36.84 -6.68
N GLY A 56 4.78 -37.26 -7.94
CA GLY A 56 3.62 -36.92 -8.78
C GLY A 56 2.26 -37.50 -8.30
N ARG A 57 2.02 -37.59 -6.99
CA ARG A 57 0.80 -38.07 -6.35
C ARG A 57 0.43 -37.29 -5.09
#